data_AF-A0A520JYD7-F1
#
_entry.id   AF-A0A520JYD7-F1
#
_cell.length_a   1.000
_cell.length_b   1.000
_cell.length_c   1.000
_cell.angle_alpha   90.00
_cell.angle_beta   90.00
_cell.angle_gamma   90.00
#
_symmetry.space_group_name_H-M   'P 1'
#
loop_
_entity.id
_entity.type
_entity.pdbx_description
1 polymer ?
#
loop_
_entity_poly.entity_id
_entity_poly.type
_entity_poly.pdbx_seq_one_letter_code
_entity_poly.pdbx_strand_id
1 'polypeptide(L)' 'MFILDKNMQILRVIANASSQTISQEQIVLEAQKTSGMAEDQVEESLKILELNGLVGRRGDLYYTTTRGSIIARKGMSL' A
#
# COMPACT_ATOMS: atom_id res chain seq x y z
N MET A 1 -0.07 -15.38 -9.85
CA MET A 1 -0.78 -14.50 -8.91
C MET A 1 -0.64 -13.07 -9.43
N PHE A 2 -1.74 -12.49 -9.90
CA PHE A 2 -1.73 -11.30 -10.77
C PHE A 2 -1.30 -10.03 -10.02
N ILE A 3 -0.63 -9.10 -10.70
CA ILE A 3 -0.11 -7.81 -10.19
C ILE A 3 -1.14 -7.03 -9.33
N LEU A 4 -2.43 -7.21 -9.61
CA LEU A 4 -3.53 -6.65 -8.83
C LEU A 4 -3.48 -7.04 -7.35
N ASP A 5 -3.05 -8.27 -7.05
CA ASP A 5 -2.98 -8.80 -5.69
C ASP A 5 -1.89 -8.10 -4.86
N LYS A 6 -0.71 -7.86 -5.46
CA LYS A 6 0.40 -7.15 -4.82
C LYS A 6 0.06 -5.69 -4.51
N ASN A 7 -0.55 -4.98 -5.47
CA ASN A 7 -0.99 -3.61 -5.26
C ASN A 7 -2.02 -3.52 -4.13
N MET A 8 -2.94 -4.48 -4.05
CA MET A 8 -3.93 -4.54 -2.97
C MET A 8 -3.30 -4.85 -1.62
N GLN A 9 -2.26 -5.67 -1.56
CA GLN A 9 -1.51 -5.93 -0.33
C GLN A 9 -0.81 -4.66 0.17
N ILE A 10 -0.09 -3.93 -0.68
CA ILE A 10 0.55 -2.66 -0.31
C ILE A 10 -0.48 -1.64 0.16
N LEU A 11 -1.62 -1.53 -0.54
CA LEU A 11 -2.69 -0.64 -0.14
C LEU A 11 -3.23 -0.98 1.26
N ARG A 12 -3.35 -2.28 1.61
CA ARG A 12 -3.77 -2.72 2.94
C ARG A 12 -2.73 -2.44 4.02
N VAL A 13 -1.44 -2.62 3.73
CA VAL A 13 -0.35 -2.28 4.65
C VAL A 13 -0.44 -0.81 5.07
N ILE A 14 -0.61 0.10 4.09
CA ILE A 14 -0.74 1.54 4.36
C ILE A 14 -2.05 1.85 5.09
N ALA A 15 -3.17 1.22 4.70
CA ALA A 15 -4.47 1.44 5.31
C ALA A 15 -4.54 1.01 6.79
N ASN A 16 -3.75 0.00 7.17
CA ASN A 16 -3.71 -0.56 8.51
C ASN A 16 -2.62 0.07 9.39
N ALA A 17 -1.85 1.04 8.88
CA ALA A 17 -0.87 1.76 9.67
C ALA A 17 -1.55 2.55 10.80
N SER A 18 -1.14 2.31 12.04
CA SER A 18 -1.73 2.93 13.25
C SER A 18 -1.57 4.46 13.28
N SER A 19 -0.54 4.99 12.63
CA SER A 19 -0.14 6.41 12.62
C SER A 19 -0.80 7.26 11.53
N GLN A 20 -1.81 6.77 10.79
CA GLN A 20 -2.42 7.40 9.61
C GLN A 20 -1.47 7.65 8.43
N THR A 21 -0.16 7.57 8.66
CA THR A 21 0.92 7.71 7.70
C THR A 21 2.00 6.67 8.00
N ILE A 22 2.73 6.20 6.99
CA ILE A 22 3.76 5.17 7.11
C ILE A 22 4.91 5.45 6.15
N SER A 23 6.15 5.22 6.58
CA SER A 23 7.34 5.44 5.73
C SER A 23 7.50 4.37 4.66
N GLN A 24 8.19 4.68 3.56
CA GLN A 24 8.50 3.68 2.53
C GLN A 24 9.23 2.47 3.11
N GLU A 25 10.22 2.69 3.97
CA GLU A 25 11.02 1.64 4.62
C GLU A 25 10.14 0.67 5.42
N GLN A 26 9.16 1.19 6.17
CA GLN A 26 8.22 0.36 6.92
C GLN A 26 7.27 -0.42 6.01
N ILE A 27 6.82 0.17 4.90
CA ILE A 27 5.99 -0.53 3.91
C ILE A 27 6.79 -1.69 3.30
N VAL A 28 8.05 -1.47 2.93
CA VAL A 28 8.93 -2.50 2.36
C VAL A 28 9.13 -3.63 3.36
N LEU A 29 9.45 -3.31 4.61
CA LEU A 29 9.65 -4.30 5.66
C LEU A 29 8.39 -5.16 5.89
N GLU A 30 7.22 -4.54 5.97
CA GLU A 30 5.96 -5.27 6.17
C GLU A 30 5.55 -6.07 4.92
N ALA A 31 5.78 -5.54 3.71
CA ALA A 31 5.51 -6.24 2.46
C ALA A 31 6.43 -7.47 2.30
N GLN A 32 7.71 -7.35 2.62
CA GLN A 32 8.66 -8.47 2.64
C GLN A 32 8.22 -9.55 3.62
N LYS A 33 7.80 -9.17 4.82
CA LYS A 33 7.33 -10.10 5.86
C LYS A 33 6.04 -10.83 5.48
N THR A 34 5.09 -10.12 4.88
CA THR A 34 3.74 -10.67 4.61
C THR A 34 3.63 -11.41 3.29
N SER A 35 4.41 -11.02 2.29
CA SER A 35 4.24 -11.47 0.90
C SER A 35 5.52 -11.82 0.18
N GLY A 36 6.69 -11.61 0.81
CA GLY A 36 7.99 -11.82 0.17
C GLY A 36 8.27 -10.88 -1.00
N MET A 37 7.57 -9.74 -1.08
CA MET A 37 7.78 -8.75 -2.13
C MET A 37 9.18 -8.11 -2.04
N ALA A 38 9.86 -8.02 -3.17
CA ALA A 38 11.10 -7.27 -3.29
C ALA A 38 10.83 -5.75 -3.30
N GLU A 39 11.84 -4.96 -2.90
CA GLU A 39 11.70 -3.50 -2.74
C GLU A 39 11.30 -2.80 -4.03
N ASP A 40 11.87 -3.18 -5.18
CA ASP A 40 11.51 -2.68 -6.51
C ASP A 40 10.02 -2.89 -6.83
N GLN A 41 9.45 -4.03 -6.44
CA GLN A 41 8.03 -4.32 -6.61
C GLN A 41 7.14 -3.49 -5.70
N VAL A 42 7.62 -3.18 -4.49
CA VAL A 42 6.93 -2.28 -3.56
C VAL A 42 6.89 -0.87 -4.14
N GLU A 43 8.02 -0.37 -4.66
CA GLU A 43 8.11 0.94 -5.30
C GLU A 43 7.20 1.06 -6.53
N GLU A 44 7.18 0.04 -7.39
CA GLU A 44 6.28 -0.01 -8.54
C GLU A 44 4.81 0.04 -8.08
N SER A 45 4.46 -0.76 -7.07
CA SER A 45 3.11 -0.79 -6.52
C SER A 45 2.69 0.56 -5.93
N LEU A 46 3.59 1.23 -5.19
CA LEU A 46 3.35 2.55 -4.62
C LEU A 46 3.08 3.59 -5.72
N LYS A 47 3.89 3.61 -6.79
CA LYS A 47 3.68 4.50 -7.94
C LYS A 47 2.33 4.25 -8.60
N ILE A 48 1.95 2.99 -8.80
CA ILE A 48 0.64 2.65 -9.39
C ILE A 48 -0.50 3.14 -8.48
N LEU A 49 -0.42 2.89 -7.17
CA LEU A 49 -1.46 3.31 -6.23
C LEU A 49 -1.58 4.83 -6.14
N GLU A 50 -0.47 5.56 -6.24
CA GLU A 50 -0.44 7.03 -6.26
C GLU A 50 -1.05 7.59 -7.55
N LEU A 51 -0.67 7.05 -8.71
CA LEU A 51 -1.27 7.41 -10.02
C LEU A 51 -2.79 7.18 -10.04
N ASN A 52 -3.28 6.17 -9.33
CA ASN A 52 -4.70 5.87 -9.22
C ASN A 52 -5.42 6.69 -8.12
N GLY A 53 -4.71 7.54 -7.37
CA GLY A 53 -5.25 8.35 -6.29
C GLY A 53 -5.73 7.54 -5.08
N LEU A 54 -5.19 6.34 -4.89
CA LEU A 54 -5.55 5.45 -3.76
C LEU A 54 -4.67 5.72 -2.54
N VAL A 55 -3.43 6.12 -2.78
CA VAL A 55 -2.52 6.61 -1.75
C VAL A 55 -2.05 8.01 -2.12
N GLY A 56 -1.70 8.80 -1.12
CA GLY A 56 -0.97 10.04 -1.30
C GLY A 56 0.37 9.95 -0.58
N ARG A 57 1.27 10.86 -0.97
CA ARG A 57 2.60 10.98 -0.38
C ARG A 57 2.80 12.40 0.18
N ARG A 58 3.43 12.51 1.36
CA ARG A 58 3.85 13.77 1.98
C ARG A 58 5.29 13.61 2.48
N GLY A 59 6.26 14.15 1.76
CA GLY A 59 7.67 13.82 2.01
C GLY A 59 7.89 12.34 1.77
N ASP A 60 8.45 11.62 2.74
CA ASP A 60 8.70 10.17 2.64
C ASP A 60 7.64 9.31 3.32
N LEU A 61 6.52 9.93 3.70
CA LEU A 61 5.39 9.28 4.33
C LEU A 61 4.25 9.09 3.33
N TYR A 62 3.73 7.88 3.27
CA TYR A 62 2.54 7.51 2.52
C TYR A 62 1.32 7.46 3.43
N TYR A 63 0.17 7.81 2.88
CA TYR A 63 -1.13 7.72 3.55
C TYR A 63 -2.18 7.22 2.56
N THR A 64 -3.21 6.56 3.07
CA THR A 64 -4.36 6.18 2.23
C THR A 64 -5.29 7.37 2.02
N THR A 65 -5.77 7.53 0.80
CA THR A 65 -6.86 8.48 0.54
C THR A 65 -8.19 7.90 1.03
N THR A 66 -9.25 8.72 1.04
CA THR A 66 -10.61 8.23 1.32
C THR A 66 -10.99 7.10 0.36
N ARG A 67 -10.66 7.24 -0.93
CA ARG A 67 -10.95 6.22 -1.96
C ARG A 67 -10.13 4.95 -1.73
N GLY A 68 -8.83 5.08 -1.45
CA GLY A 68 -7.97 3.96 -1.11
C GLY A 68 -8.46 3.19 0.12
N SER A 69 -8.89 3.90 1.16
CA SER A 69 -9.44 3.30 2.39
C SER A 69 -10.70 2.49 2.14
N ILE A 70 -11.61 2.98 1.28
CA ILE A 70 -12.82 2.24 0.89
C ILE A 70 -12.45 0.96 0.13
N ILE A 71 -11.50 1.03 -0.81
CA ILE A 71 -11.08 -0.12 -1.61
C ILE A 71 -10.34 -1.15 -0.74
N ALA A 72 -9.44 -0.70 0.13
CA ALA A 72 -8.74 -1.56 1.09
C ALA A 72 -9.72 -2.35 1.97
N ARG A 73 -10.81 -1.69 2.42
CA ARG A 73 -11.85 -2.29 3.27
C ARG A 73 -12.82 -3.19 2.51
N LYS A 74 -13.26 -2.79 1.31
CA LYS A 74 -14.14 -3.63 0.46
C LYS A 74 -13.44 -4.93 0.04
N GLY A 75 -12.13 -4.88 -0.18
CA GLY A 75 -11.34 -6.08 -0.45
C GLY A 75 -11.22 -7.05 0.73
N MET A 76 -11.68 -6.72 1.95
CA MET A 76 -11.68 -7.63 3.11
C MET A 76 -13.00 -8.41 3.29
N SER A 77 -14.01 -8.17 2.44
CA SER A 77 -15.36 -8.72 2.62
C SER A 77 -15.67 -9.92 1.71
N LEU A 78 -14.65 -10.63 1.22
CA LEU A 78 -14.77 -11.87 0.43
C LEU A 78 -13.99 -13.00 1.10
#